data_AF-A0AAV0ME46-F1
#
_entry.id   AF-A0AAV0ME46-F1
#
_cell.length_a   1.000
_cell.length_b   1.000
_cell.length_c   1.000
_cell.angle_alpha   90.00
_cell.angle_beta   90.00
_cell.angle_gamma   90.00
#
_symmetry.space_group_name_H-M   'P 1'
#
loop_
_entity.id
_entity.type
_entity.pdbx_description
1 polymer ?
#
loop_
_entity_poly.entity_id
_entity_poly.type
_entity_poly.pdbx_seq_one_letter_code
_entity_poly.pdbx_strand_id
1 'polypeptide(L)'
;MDPNERVDVEVNRHGVPCGPESGLFASFLGVVARNGLFAPLELNWRKAEFRPYKAKILYLVHTKFRYPPATTKWILKNVNRRWSDHKTKLKSLYYDPELSVEEVLEKPNPTDVIDTHWQTLVNRW
;
A
#
# COMPACT_ATOMS: atom_id res chain seq x y z
N MET A 1 23.33 8.83 -4.90
CA MET A 1 23.03 7.40 -4.74
C MET A 1 23.20 6.76 -6.10
N ASP A 2 24.05 5.75 -6.17
CA ASP A 2 24.24 4.97 -7.40
C ASP A 2 22.88 4.27 -7.72
N PRO A 3 22.38 4.31 -8.96
CA PRO A 3 21.13 3.65 -9.34
C PRO A 3 21.12 2.12 -9.10
N ASN A 4 22.29 1.50 -8.85
CA ASN A 4 22.43 0.08 -8.48
C ASN A 4 22.60 -0.14 -6.96
N GLU A 5 22.65 0.92 -6.17
CA GLU A 5 22.79 0.84 -4.72
C GLU A 5 21.45 0.50 -4.07
N ARG A 6 21.42 -0.61 -3.34
CA ARG A 6 20.27 -1.09 -2.59
C ARG A 6 20.63 -1.11 -1.11
N VAL A 7 19.69 -0.71 -0.27
CA VAL A 7 19.86 -0.75 1.19
C VAL A 7 19.73 -2.19 1.67
N ASP A 8 20.74 -2.67 2.39
CA ASP A 8 20.71 -3.99 3.02
C ASP A 8 19.81 -3.98 4.26
N VAL A 9 18.80 -4.84 4.24
CA VAL A 9 17.83 -4.97 5.35
C VAL A 9 18.16 -6.21 6.14
N GLU A 10 18.64 -6.01 7.37
CA GLU A 10 18.78 -7.08 8.34
C GLU A 10 17.42 -7.67 8.70
N VAL A 11 17.36 -8.98 8.88
CA VAL A 11 16.13 -9.68 9.28
C VAL A 11 16.41 -10.70 10.36
N ASN A 12 15.43 -10.92 11.23
CA ASN A 12 15.51 -11.98 12.24
C ASN A 12 15.21 -13.37 11.64
N ARG A 13 15.26 -14.42 12.48
CA ARG A 13 14.98 -15.82 12.09
C ARG A 13 13.61 -16.06 11.42
N HIS A 14 12.68 -15.12 11.53
CA HIS A 14 11.35 -15.19 10.93
C HIS A 14 11.23 -14.36 9.64
N GLY A 15 12.35 -13.80 9.14
CA GLY A 15 12.36 -12.93 7.97
C GLY A 15 11.75 -11.55 8.22
N VAL A 16 11.59 -11.15 9.50
CA VAL A 16 11.08 -9.83 9.89
C VAL A 16 12.24 -8.84 9.96
N PRO A 17 12.15 -7.68 9.28
CA PRO A 17 13.17 -6.63 9.35
C PRO A 17 13.51 -6.21 10.78
N CYS A 18 14.81 -6.08 11.05
CA CYS A 18 15.37 -5.59 12.29
C CYS A 18 16.56 -4.67 12.00
N GLY A 19 17.18 -4.12 13.05
CA GLY A 19 18.35 -3.24 12.90
C GLY A 19 18.01 -1.83 12.43
N PRO A 20 19.05 -1.03 12.11
CA PRO A 20 18.93 0.42 11.85
C PRO A 20 18.01 0.76 10.66
N GLU A 21 18.07 -0.03 9.59
CA GLU A 21 17.32 0.23 8.36
C GLU A 21 15.86 -0.22 8.40
N SER A 22 15.44 -0.91 9.48
CA SER A 22 14.07 -1.40 9.63
C SER A 22 13.02 -0.28 9.58
N GLY A 23 13.36 0.91 10.11
CA GLY A 23 12.50 2.09 10.09
C GLY A 23 12.34 2.67 8.68
N LEU A 24 13.44 2.80 7.93
CA LEU A 24 13.42 3.24 6.53
C LEU A 24 12.62 2.27 5.66
N PHE A 25 12.87 0.97 5.81
CA PHE A 25 12.15 -0.07 5.09
C PHE A 25 10.65 -0.03 5.40
N ALA A 26 10.28 0.06 6.68
CA ALA A 26 8.89 0.17 7.10
C ALA A 26 8.18 1.41 6.51
N SER A 27 8.88 2.55 6.49
CA SER A 27 8.38 3.81 5.94
C SER A 27 8.14 3.72 4.44
N PHE A 28 9.10 3.14 3.69
CA PHE A 28 8.96 2.90 2.26
C PHE A 28 7.73 2.05 1.94
N LEU A 29 7.52 0.94 2.67
CA LEU A 29 6.32 0.11 2.49
C LEU A 29 5.02 0.88 2.78
N GLY A 30 5.03 1.85 3.68
CA GLY A 30 3.88 2.74 3.94
C GLY A 30 3.60 3.71 2.80
N VAL A 31 4.63 4.18 2.09
CA VAL A 31 4.46 4.96 0.86
C VAL A 31 3.87 4.09 -0.24
N VAL A 32 4.40 2.89 -0.45
CA VAL A 32 3.90 1.94 -1.46
C VAL A 32 2.44 1.56 -1.20
N ALA A 33 2.07 1.34 0.07
CA ALA A 33 0.70 0.96 0.45
C ALA A 33 -0.36 2.04 0.16
N ARG A 34 0.04 3.31 0.06
CA ARG A 34 -0.85 4.46 -0.26
C ARG A 34 -0.78 4.87 -1.72
N ASN A 35 0.18 4.36 -2.49
CA ASN A 35 0.31 4.69 -3.89
C ASN A 35 -0.64 3.83 -4.73
N GLY A 36 -1.70 4.44 -5.27
CA GLY A 36 -2.71 3.74 -6.08
C GLY A 36 -2.16 2.97 -7.28
N LEU A 37 -1.00 3.35 -7.85
CA LEU A 37 -0.37 2.64 -8.96
C LEU A 37 0.25 1.29 -8.55
N PHE A 38 0.51 1.10 -7.26
CA PHE A 38 1.07 -0.12 -6.68
C PHE A 38 0.06 -0.87 -5.81
N ALA A 39 -0.79 -0.14 -5.08
CA ALA A 39 -1.78 -0.66 -4.17
C ALA A 39 -3.16 -0.03 -4.45
N PRO A 40 -3.81 -0.39 -5.58
CA PRO A 40 -5.10 0.15 -5.98
C PRO A 40 -6.17 -0.04 -4.89
N LEU A 41 -6.92 1.02 -4.57
CA LEU A 41 -7.88 1.02 -3.45
C LEU A 41 -9.20 0.37 -3.82
N GLU A 42 -9.56 0.43 -5.09
CA GLU A 42 -10.76 -0.13 -5.69
C GLU A 42 -10.70 -1.65 -5.81
N LEU A 43 -9.53 -2.27 -5.71
CA LEU A 43 -9.40 -3.72 -5.75
C LEU A 43 -9.56 -4.38 -4.37
N ASN A 44 -9.69 -5.71 -4.36
CA ASN A 44 -9.69 -6.53 -3.16
C ASN A 44 -8.36 -7.30 -3.07
N TRP A 45 -7.58 -7.06 -2.03
CA TRP A 45 -6.28 -7.69 -1.81
C TRP A 45 -6.29 -9.23 -1.90
N ARG A 46 -7.41 -9.87 -1.52
CA ARG A 46 -7.54 -11.33 -1.52
C ARG A 46 -7.87 -11.91 -2.90
N LYS A 47 -8.38 -11.10 -3.83
CA LYS A 47 -8.80 -11.56 -5.16
C LYS A 47 -7.65 -11.69 -6.14
N ALA A 48 -7.90 -12.43 -7.22
CA ALA A 48 -6.91 -12.72 -8.25
C ALA A 48 -6.47 -11.44 -8.98
N GLU A 49 -7.36 -10.47 -9.16
CA GLU A 49 -7.05 -9.19 -9.81
C GLU A 49 -5.91 -8.42 -9.13
N PHE A 50 -5.70 -8.61 -7.82
CA PHE A 50 -4.62 -7.94 -7.08
C PHE A 50 -3.24 -8.62 -7.28
N ARG A 51 -3.18 -9.84 -7.82
CA ARG A 51 -1.92 -10.61 -7.92
C ARG A 51 -0.81 -9.87 -8.69
N PRO A 52 -1.07 -9.23 -9.85
CA PRO A 52 -0.04 -8.47 -10.57
C PRO A 52 0.53 -7.32 -9.73
N TYR A 53 -0.30 -6.66 -8.93
CA TYR A 53 0.11 -5.57 -8.05
C TYR A 53 1.01 -6.06 -6.91
N LYS A 54 0.76 -7.25 -6.34
CA LYS A 54 1.67 -7.86 -5.35
C LYS A 54 3.05 -8.11 -5.94
N ALA A 55 3.12 -8.61 -7.18
CA ALA A 55 4.38 -8.80 -7.88
C ALA A 55 5.08 -7.45 -8.16
N LYS A 56 4.33 -6.44 -8.60
CA LYS A 56 4.84 -5.07 -8.83
C LYS A 56 5.39 -4.43 -7.55
N ILE A 57 4.70 -4.60 -6.42
CA ILE A 57 5.16 -4.17 -5.09
C ILE A 57 6.48 -4.85 -4.73
N LEU A 58 6.55 -6.18 -4.84
CA LEU A 58 7.78 -6.91 -4.51
C LEU A 58 8.95 -6.52 -5.42
N TYR A 59 8.69 -6.32 -6.72
CA TYR A 59 9.68 -5.85 -7.66
C TYR A 59 10.22 -4.47 -7.25
N LEU A 60 9.34 -3.50 -7.00
CA LEU A 60 9.74 -2.17 -6.54
C LEU A 60 10.58 -2.23 -5.26
N VAL A 61 10.14 -3.00 -4.27
CA VAL A 61 10.87 -3.15 -3.00
C VAL A 61 12.25 -3.78 -3.23
N HIS A 62 12.35 -4.78 -4.10
CA HIS A 62 13.63 -5.43 -4.46
C HIS A 62 14.59 -4.50 -5.22
N THR A 63 14.08 -3.51 -5.98
CA THR A 63 14.93 -2.51 -6.65
C THR A 63 15.56 -1.51 -5.69
N LYS A 64 15.01 -1.36 -4.46
CA LYS A 64 15.47 -0.39 -3.46
C LYS A 64 16.19 -1.04 -2.28
N PHE A 65 15.85 -2.30 -1.98
CA PHE A 65 16.32 -3.01 -0.79
C PHE A 65 16.84 -4.41 -1.16
N ARG A 66 17.87 -4.86 -0.43
CA ARG A 66 18.33 -6.25 -0.40
C ARG A 66 17.79 -6.91 0.86
N TYR A 67 17.12 -8.04 0.69
CA TYR A 67 16.55 -8.83 1.78
C TYR A 67 16.43 -10.29 1.32
N PRO A 68 16.43 -11.26 2.25
CA PRO A 68 16.31 -12.66 1.89
C PRO A 68 14.89 -12.99 1.38
N PRO A 69 14.73 -14.00 0.50
CA PRO A 69 13.43 -14.38 -0.07
C PRO A 69 12.33 -14.65 0.97
N ALA A 70 12.69 -15.15 2.15
CA ALA A 70 11.76 -15.41 3.26
C ALA A 70 10.99 -14.15 3.72
N THR A 71 11.53 -12.95 3.49
CA THR A 71 10.94 -11.67 3.89
C THR A 71 9.77 -11.24 3.00
N THR A 72 9.63 -11.80 1.79
CA THR A 72 8.56 -11.44 0.84
C THR A 72 7.15 -11.57 1.42
N LYS A 73 6.89 -12.65 2.18
CA LYS A 73 5.60 -12.86 2.87
C LYS A 73 5.32 -11.75 3.88
N TRP A 74 6.34 -11.33 4.63
CA TRP A 74 6.22 -10.25 5.59
C TRP A 74 5.95 -8.91 4.89
N ILE A 75 6.66 -8.61 3.80
CA ILE A 75 6.47 -7.39 3.00
C ILE A 75 5.00 -7.27 2.57
N LEU A 76 4.47 -8.30 1.92
CA LEU A 76 3.09 -8.30 1.44
C LEU A 76 2.08 -8.20 2.60
N LYS A 77 2.32 -8.88 3.72
CA LYS A 77 1.47 -8.76 4.91
C LYS A 77 1.46 -7.32 5.44
N ASN A 78 2.62 -6.67 5.48
CA ASN A 78 2.74 -5.33 6.04
C ASN A 78 2.13 -4.26 5.14
N VAL A 79 2.36 -4.37 3.82
CA VAL A 79 1.71 -3.51 2.82
C VAL A 79 0.19 -3.69 2.86
N ASN A 80 -0.32 -4.92 2.90
CA ASN A 80 -1.77 -5.19 3.02
C ASN A 80 -2.39 -4.50 4.22
N ARG A 81 -1.75 -4.60 5.40
CA ARG A 81 -2.25 -3.97 6.62
C ARG A 81 -2.38 -2.46 6.44
N ARG A 82 -1.32 -1.81 5.96
CA ARG A 82 -1.31 -0.35 5.77
C ARG A 82 -2.27 0.11 4.67
N TRP A 83 -2.42 -0.67 3.60
CA TRP A 83 -3.40 -0.45 2.55
C TRP A 83 -4.83 -0.53 3.11
N SER A 84 -5.10 -1.53 3.95
CA SER A 84 -6.39 -1.67 4.64
C SER A 84 -6.64 -0.53 5.61
N ASP A 85 -5.65 -0.15 6.42
CA ASP A 85 -5.74 0.96 7.36
C ASP A 85 -6.02 2.28 6.62
N HIS A 86 -5.40 2.48 5.46
CA HIS A 86 -5.66 3.66 4.61
C HIS A 86 -7.09 3.68 4.07
N LYS A 87 -7.62 2.54 3.59
CA LYS A 87 -9.04 2.44 3.18
C LYS A 87 -9.99 2.73 4.33
N THR A 88 -9.72 2.18 5.52
CA THR A 88 -10.52 2.44 6.72
C THR A 88 -10.47 3.91 7.10
N LYS A 89 -9.29 4.54 7.06
CA LYS A 89 -9.12 5.97 7.33
C LYS A 89 -9.93 6.81 6.34
N LEU A 90 -9.86 6.51 5.05
CA LEU A 90 -10.66 7.19 4.04
C LEU A 90 -12.16 7.03 4.31
N LYS A 91 -12.63 5.81 4.57
CA LYS A 91 -14.05 5.59 4.91
C LYS A 91 -14.45 6.41 6.15
N SER A 92 -13.64 6.42 7.20
CA SER A 92 -13.94 7.19 8.43
C SER A 92 -13.99 8.71 8.24
N LEU A 93 -13.32 9.25 7.21
CA LEU A 93 -13.25 10.69 6.96
C LEU A 93 -14.36 11.18 6.00
N TYR A 94 -14.80 10.32 5.08
CA TYR A 94 -15.64 10.74 3.95
C TYR A 94 -16.98 10.00 3.86
N TYR A 95 -17.13 8.84 4.51
CA TYR A 95 -18.41 8.15 4.53
C TYR A 95 -19.38 8.85 5.47
N ASP A 96 -20.51 9.25 4.91
CA ASP A 96 -21.63 9.83 5.64
C ASP A 96 -22.90 9.13 5.15
N PRO A 97 -23.61 8.37 6.01
CA PRO A 97 -24.81 7.63 5.60
C PRO A 97 -25.97 8.56 5.20
N GLU A 98 -25.93 9.84 5.54
CA GLU A 98 -26.96 10.82 5.19
C GLU A 98 -26.73 11.46 3.81
N LEU A 99 -25.57 11.23 3.19
CA LEU A 99 -25.21 11.78 1.88
C LEU A 99 -25.31 10.72 0.79
N SER A 100 -25.79 11.14 -0.38
CA SER A 100 -25.69 10.37 -1.62
C SER A 100 -24.24 10.22 -2.08
N VAL A 101 -24.00 9.26 -2.97
CA VAL A 101 -22.69 9.05 -3.58
C VAL A 101 -22.25 10.32 -4.34
N GLU A 102 -23.18 10.96 -5.04
CA GLU A 102 -22.96 12.19 -5.80
C GLU A 102 -22.49 13.32 -4.87
N GLU A 103 -23.18 13.55 -3.75
CA GLU A 103 -22.81 14.59 -2.76
C GLU A 103 -21.43 14.32 -2.13
N VAL A 104 -21.05 13.06 -1.93
CA VAL A 104 -19.70 12.71 -1.44
C VAL A 104 -18.64 12.99 -2.51
N LEU A 105 -18.94 12.77 -3.79
CA LEU A 105 -18.04 13.01 -4.91
C LEU A 105 -17.92 14.48 -5.33
N GLU A 106 -18.87 15.34 -4.93
CA GLU A 106 -18.75 16.80 -5.07
C GLU A 106 -17.74 17.40 -4.09
N LYS A 107 -17.43 16.72 -2.99
CA LYS A 107 -16.39 17.15 -2.05
C LYS A 107 -15.00 16.97 -2.66
N PRO A 108 -14.01 17.80 -2.28
CA PRO A 108 -12.65 17.63 -2.75
C PRO A 108 -12.10 16.22 -2.48
N ASN A 109 -11.57 15.58 -3.53
CA ASN A 109 -10.94 14.27 -3.42
C ASN A 109 -9.72 14.32 -2.48
N PRO A 110 -9.41 13.21 -1.78
CA PRO A 110 -8.13 13.07 -1.10
C PRO A 110 -6.97 13.24 -2.09
N THR A 111 -6.03 14.13 -1.79
CA THR A 111 -4.94 14.50 -2.70
C THR A 111 -3.97 13.37 -3.02
N ASP A 112 -3.95 12.30 -2.21
CA ASP A 112 -3.09 11.13 -2.37
C ASP A 112 -3.79 9.94 -3.06
N VAL A 113 -5.03 10.12 -3.53
CA VAL A 113 -5.83 9.06 -4.16
C VAL A 113 -6.08 9.36 -5.64
N ILE A 114 -5.95 8.33 -6.49
CA ILE A 114 -6.28 8.42 -7.91
C ILE A 114 -7.80 8.58 -8.06
N ASP A 115 -8.26 9.58 -8.81
CA ASP A 115 -9.68 9.95 -8.93
C ASP A 115 -10.60 8.78 -9.32
N THR A 116 -10.18 7.94 -10.27
CA THR A 116 -10.97 6.78 -10.71
C THR A 116 -11.08 5.72 -9.61
N HIS A 117 -10.02 5.55 -8.81
CA HIS A 117 -10.04 4.65 -7.66
C HIS A 117 -10.96 5.19 -6.58
N TRP A 118 -10.93 6.51 -6.36
CA TRP A 118 -11.80 7.19 -5.40
C TRP A 118 -13.28 7.01 -5.74
N GLN A 119 -13.68 7.32 -6.98
CA GLN A 119 -15.05 7.14 -7.45
C GLN A 119 -15.53 5.70 -7.26
N THR A 120 -14.71 4.72 -7.66
CA THR A 120 -15.06 3.30 -7.51
C THR A 120 -15.16 2.88 -6.05
N LEU A 121 -14.34 3.47 -5.18
CA LEU A 121 -14.34 3.17 -3.75
C LEU A 121 -15.59 3.72 -3.05
N VAL A 122 -15.95 4.98 -3.32
CA VAL A 122 -17.15 5.63 -2.74
C VAL A 122 -18.42 4.92 -3.19
N ASN A 123 -18.53 4.54 -4.48
CA ASN A 123 -19.65 3.77 -5.01
C ASN A 123 -19.88 2.39 -4.34
N ARG A 124 -18.94 1.91 -3.52
CA ARG A 124 -19.00 0.59 -2.85
C ARG A 124 -19.14 0.68 -1.34
N TRP A 125 -19.22 1.87 -0.77
CA TRP A 125 -19.28 2.08 0.68
C TRP A 125 -20.68 1.90 1.24
#